data_AF-A0A1A0HJ06-F1
#
_entry.id   AF-A0A1A0HJ06-F1
#
_cell.length_a   1.000
_cell.length_b   1.000
_cell.length_c   1.000
_cell.angle_alpha   90.00
_cell.angle_beta   90.00
_cell.angle_gamma   90.00
#
_symmetry.space_group_name_H-M   'P 1'
#
loop_
_entity.id
_entity.type
_entity.pdbx_description
1 polymer ?
#
loop_
_entity_poly.entity_id
_entity_poly.type
_entity_poly.pdbx_seq_one_letter_code
_entity_poly.pdbx_strand_id
1 'polypeptide(L)'
;ESEDGRSDIDLDPFVIKATEAEARRRKLLEIFFALTGNSSSEIKDTTLIQLFFTHEIEFLDLDFMAILRLNASDVHHRQLYYSFLYLVQHTAMILKTRIFVKLLAEMPLTDIRRICYRIADKYDSLFYVPVKAEGEDEDANLALCFEWNDRFNCMWPILSLISREYK
;
A
#
# COMPACT_ATOMS: atom_id res chain seq x y z
N GLU A 1 41.47 57.24 -9.20
CA GLU A 1 40.22 56.74 -9.81
C GLU A 1 40.00 55.31 -9.35
N SER A 2 38.73 54.96 -9.25
CA SER A 2 38.13 54.03 -8.30
C SER A 2 38.19 52.56 -8.72
N GLU A 3 38.17 51.69 -7.69
CA GLU A 3 37.49 50.38 -7.61
C GLU A 3 37.72 49.34 -8.71
N ASP A 4 38.29 48.18 -8.33
CA ASP A 4 37.46 46.96 -8.33
C ASP A 4 38.08 45.88 -7.42
N GLY A 5 37.65 45.89 -6.15
CA GLY A 5 37.93 44.82 -5.20
C GLY A 5 36.88 43.73 -5.36
N ARG A 6 37.13 42.74 -6.22
CA ARG A 6 36.42 41.46 -6.18
C ARG A 6 37.27 40.45 -5.44
N SER A 7 37.05 40.39 -4.13
CA SER A 7 37.42 39.23 -3.33
C SER A 7 36.66 38.02 -3.86
N ASP A 8 37.36 37.09 -4.50
CA ASP A 8 36.88 35.72 -4.70
C ASP A 8 36.60 35.15 -3.30
N ILE A 9 35.33 35.16 -2.91
CA ILE A 9 34.87 34.47 -1.71
C ILE A 9 34.95 32.99 -2.07
N ASP A 10 36.08 32.37 -1.72
CA ASP A 10 36.30 30.93 -1.76
C ASP A 10 35.28 30.29 -0.81
N LEU A 11 34.09 30.02 -1.35
CA LEU A 11 33.00 29.40 -0.62
C LEU A 11 33.45 28.01 -0.23
N ASP A 12 33.55 27.81 1.09
CA ASP A 12 33.95 26.54 1.70
C ASP A 12 33.26 25.35 0.99
N PRO A 13 34.03 24.42 0.39
CA PRO A 13 33.51 23.24 -0.29
C PRO A 13 32.56 22.40 0.58
N PHE A 14 32.70 22.47 1.91
CA PHE A 14 31.79 21.80 2.85
C PHE A 14 30.43 22.50 2.95
N VAL A 15 30.40 23.83 2.85
CA VAL A 15 29.15 24.61 2.80
C VAL A 15 28.42 24.35 1.49
N ILE A 16 29.14 24.29 0.36
CA ILE A 16 28.56 23.92 -0.93
C ILE A 16 27.96 22.50 -0.86
N LYS A 17 28.72 21.52 -0.36
CA LYS A 17 28.20 20.14 -0.21
C LYS A 17 27.00 20.05 0.73
N ALA A 18 26.99 20.82 1.82
CA ALA A 18 25.87 20.85 2.76
C ALA A 18 24.61 21.42 2.11
N THR A 19 24.73 22.54 1.39
CA THR A 19 23.59 23.15 0.67
C THR A 19 23.05 22.25 -0.44
N GLU A 20 23.91 21.55 -1.18
CA GLU A 20 23.48 20.55 -2.17
C GLU A 20 22.80 19.34 -1.52
N ALA A 21 23.29 18.86 -0.37
CA ALA A 21 22.68 17.77 0.35
C ALA A 21 21.29 18.15 0.89
N GLU A 22 21.16 19.38 1.37
CA GLU A 22 19.88 19.91 1.85
C GLU A 22 18.89 20.17 0.70
N ALA A 23 19.38 20.63 -0.46
CA ALA A 23 18.59 20.73 -1.69
C ALA A 23 18.11 19.36 -2.17
N ARG A 24 18.97 18.33 -2.16
CA ARG A 24 18.58 16.93 -2.45
C ARG A 24 17.52 16.44 -1.47
N ARG A 25 17.68 16.72 -0.18
CA ARG A 25 16.71 16.34 0.86
C ARG A 25 15.37 17.04 0.64
N ARG A 26 15.37 18.33 0.32
CA ARG A 26 14.17 19.12 0.05
C ARG A 26 13.43 18.60 -1.19
N LYS A 27 14.15 18.30 -2.26
CA LYS A 27 13.59 17.70 -3.48
C LYS A 27 12.98 16.32 -3.22
N LEU A 28 13.62 15.48 -2.40
CA LEU A 28 13.06 14.19 -1.98
C LEU A 28 11.80 14.35 -1.13
N LEU A 29 11.78 15.34 -0.23
CA LEU A 29 10.60 15.68 0.57
C LEU A 29 9.47 16.23 -0.30
N GLU A 30 9.77 17.06 -1.30
CA GLU A 30 8.78 17.55 -2.27
C GLU A 30 8.20 16.40 -3.10
N ILE A 31 9.03 15.46 -3.57
CA ILE A 31 8.55 14.25 -4.26
C ILE A 31 7.70 13.40 -3.32
N PHE A 32 8.14 13.19 -2.07
CA PHE A 32 7.36 12.46 -1.08
C PHE A 32 6.02 13.17 -0.81
N PHE A 33 6.03 14.49 -0.64
CA PHE A 33 4.83 15.28 -0.40
C PHE A 33 3.91 15.37 -1.61
N ALA A 34 4.44 15.36 -2.83
CA ALA A 34 3.66 15.29 -4.07
C ALA A 34 3.05 13.89 -4.27
N LEU A 35 3.80 12.83 -3.96
CA LEU A 35 3.29 11.45 -3.94
C LEU A 35 2.21 11.26 -2.86
N THR A 36 2.36 11.91 -1.70
CA THR A 36 1.30 11.97 -0.68
C THR A 36 0.27 13.07 -0.97
N GLY A 37 0.51 13.97 -1.91
CA GLY A 37 -0.35 15.11 -2.24
C GLY A 37 -1.53 14.74 -3.11
N ASN A 38 -1.44 13.58 -3.78
CA ASN A 38 -2.58 12.86 -4.34
C ASN A 38 -3.34 12.03 -3.28
N SER A 39 -2.84 11.93 -2.03
CA SER A 39 -3.69 11.56 -0.91
C SER A 39 -4.43 12.81 -0.44
N SER A 40 -5.38 13.23 -1.27
CA SER A 40 -6.42 14.13 -0.80
C SER A 40 -6.99 13.54 0.49
N SER A 41 -7.45 14.44 1.35
CA SER A 41 -8.32 14.22 2.48
C SER A 41 -9.65 13.53 2.09
N GLU A 42 -9.59 12.44 1.32
CA GLU A 42 -10.61 11.43 1.27
C GLU A 42 -10.80 10.94 2.70
N ILE A 43 -11.97 11.20 3.25
CA ILE A 43 -12.54 10.38 4.31
C ILE A 43 -12.40 8.94 3.80
N LYS A 44 -11.38 8.24 4.30
CA LYS A 44 -11.08 6.88 3.86
C LYS A 44 -12.26 6.03 4.29
N ASP A 45 -13.14 5.73 3.35
CA ASP A 45 -14.34 4.96 3.64
C ASP A 45 -13.92 3.63 4.29
N THR A 46 -14.30 3.45 5.55
CA THR A 46 -14.11 2.23 6.33
C THR A 46 -15.43 1.55 6.62
N THR A 47 -16.54 2.01 6.01
CA THR A 47 -17.88 1.46 6.21
C THR A 47 -17.90 -0.04 5.90
N LEU A 48 -17.24 -0.43 4.81
CA LEU A 48 -17.17 -1.82 4.41
C LEU A 48 -16.36 -2.66 5.41
N ILE A 49 -15.28 -2.13 5.96
CA ILE A 49 -14.50 -2.79 7.02
C ILE A 49 -15.38 -3.04 8.24
N GLN A 50 -16.13 -2.02 8.65
CA GLN A 50 -17.02 -2.10 9.80
C GLN A 50 -18.17 -3.09 9.57
N LEU A 51 -18.70 -3.18 8.35
CA LEU A 51 -19.72 -4.16 7.99
C LEU A 51 -19.19 -5.59 8.12
N PHE A 52 -17.98 -5.86 7.63
CA PHE A 52 -17.33 -7.16 7.74
C PHE A 52 -16.99 -7.57 9.18
N PHE A 53 -16.78 -6.62 10.09
CA PHE A 53 -16.65 -6.94 11.52
C PHE A 53 -17.98 -7.13 12.23
N THR A 54 -19.03 -6.47 11.75
CA THR A 54 -20.37 -6.54 12.34
C THR A 54 -21.13 -7.79 11.88
N HIS A 55 -20.79 -8.31 10.70
CA HIS A 55 -21.42 -9.49 10.13
C HIS A 55 -20.40 -10.62 10.14
N GLU A 56 -20.68 -11.69 10.88
CA GLU A 56 -19.85 -12.89 10.94
C GLU A 56 -19.96 -13.70 9.63
N ILE A 57 -19.52 -13.10 8.53
CA ILE A 57 -19.47 -13.77 7.24
C ILE A 57 -18.23 -14.65 7.23
N GLU A 58 -18.46 -15.96 7.26
CA GLU A 58 -17.40 -16.96 7.21
C GLU A 58 -17.32 -17.56 5.80
N PHE A 59 -16.12 -17.54 5.24
CA PHE A 59 -15.80 -18.15 3.94
C PHE A 59 -14.81 -19.29 4.17
N LEU A 60 -15.02 -20.39 3.45
CA LEU A 60 -14.09 -21.51 3.43
C LEU A 60 -12.91 -21.19 2.51
N ASP A 61 -11.82 -21.94 2.66
CA ASP A 61 -10.63 -21.75 1.81
C ASP A 61 -10.94 -21.93 0.32
N LEU A 62 -11.84 -22.85 -0.02
CA LEU A 62 -12.29 -23.03 -1.41
C LEU A 62 -13.05 -21.81 -1.93
N ASP A 63 -13.81 -21.13 -1.08
CA ASP A 63 -14.50 -19.89 -1.45
C ASP A 63 -13.50 -18.77 -1.71
N PHE A 64 -12.48 -18.63 -0.85
CA PHE A 64 -11.41 -17.66 -1.06
C PHE A 64 -10.61 -17.93 -2.34
N MET A 65 -10.28 -19.19 -2.61
CA MET A 65 -9.65 -19.55 -3.89
C MET A 65 -10.53 -19.12 -5.07
N ALA A 66 -11.84 -19.39 -5.02
CA ALA A 66 -12.76 -18.96 -6.06
C ALA A 66 -12.86 -17.42 -6.20
N ILE A 67 -12.98 -16.69 -5.09
CA ILE A 67 -13.01 -15.21 -5.04
C ILE A 67 -11.75 -14.61 -5.69
N LEU A 68 -10.58 -15.18 -5.37
CA LEU A 68 -9.30 -14.75 -5.90
C LEU A 68 -9.06 -15.21 -7.36
N ARG A 69 -10.00 -15.97 -7.95
CA ARG A 69 -9.88 -16.63 -9.28
C ARG A 69 -8.72 -17.64 -9.35
N LEU A 70 -8.46 -18.31 -8.23
CA LEU A 70 -7.53 -19.42 -8.14
C LEU A 70 -8.26 -20.74 -8.41
N ASN A 71 -7.54 -21.67 -9.04
CA ASN A 71 -8.07 -22.97 -9.40
C ASN A 71 -7.61 -23.98 -8.34
N ALA A 72 -8.56 -24.54 -7.59
CA ALA A 72 -8.27 -25.51 -6.54
C ALA A 72 -7.63 -26.81 -7.06
N SER A 73 -7.80 -27.15 -8.35
CA SER A 73 -7.18 -28.33 -8.97
C SER A 73 -5.72 -28.09 -9.37
N ASP A 74 -5.31 -26.83 -9.57
CA ASP A 74 -3.94 -26.46 -9.98
C ASP A 74 -3.00 -26.39 -8.76
N VAL A 75 -1.87 -27.08 -8.85
CA VAL A 75 -0.85 -27.13 -7.78
C VAL A 75 -0.25 -25.75 -7.50
N HIS A 76 0.04 -24.96 -8.54
CA HIS A 76 0.65 -23.64 -8.39
C HIS A 76 -0.33 -22.65 -7.77
N HIS A 77 -1.60 -22.70 -8.17
CA HIS A 77 -2.65 -21.87 -7.57
C HIS A 77 -2.87 -22.20 -6.08
N ARG A 78 -2.83 -23.50 -5.71
CA ARG A 78 -2.86 -23.90 -4.30
C ARG A 78 -1.64 -23.39 -3.53
N GLN A 79 -0.43 -23.52 -4.09
CA GLN A 79 0.79 -23.03 -3.45
C GLN A 79 0.75 -21.51 -3.23
N LEU A 80 0.29 -20.76 -4.24
CA LEU A 80 0.09 -19.31 -4.15
C LEU A 80 -0.90 -18.96 -3.04
N TYR A 81 -2.06 -19.64 -3.00
CA TYR A 81 -3.05 -19.46 -1.94
C TYR A 81 -2.48 -19.73 -0.55
N TYR A 82 -1.77 -20.84 -0.35
CA TYR A 82 -1.22 -21.18 0.96
C TYR A 82 -0.09 -20.22 1.39
N SER A 83 0.71 -19.72 0.45
CA SER A 83 1.70 -18.68 0.75
C SER A 83 1.02 -17.40 1.22
N PHE A 84 -0.04 -16.97 0.52
CA PHE A 84 -0.84 -15.82 0.90
C PHE A 84 -1.51 -16.01 2.27
N LEU A 85 -2.17 -17.15 2.49
CA LEU A 85 -2.81 -17.47 3.75
C LEU A 85 -1.82 -17.48 4.91
N TYR A 86 -0.63 -18.06 4.72
CA TYR A 86 0.42 -18.07 5.72
C TYR A 86 0.82 -16.64 6.14
N LEU A 87 0.95 -15.72 5.18
CA LEU A 87 1.25 -14.33 5.49
C LEU A 87 0.14 -13.66 6.31
N VAL A 88 -1.13 -13.93 5.96
CA VAL A 88 -2.28 -13.41 6.68
C VAL A 88 -2.31 -13.94 8.12
N GLN A 89 -2.14 -15.25 8.29
CA GLN A 89 -2.07 -15.92 9.60
C GLN A 89 -0.95 -15.36 10.47
N HIS A 90 0.25 -15.21 9.89
CA HIS A 90 1.38 -14.62 10.59
C HIS A 90 1.11 -13.17 11.01
N THR A 91 0.43 -12.40 10.15
CA THR A 91 0.03 -11.03 10.47
C THR A 91 -0.98 -11.00 11.61
N ALA A 92 -2.05 -11.81 11.55
CA ALA A 92 -3.04 -11.91 12.62
C ALA A 92 -2.41 -12.31 13.97
N MET A 93 -1.49 -13.27 13.95
CA MET A 93 -0.72 -13.67 15.14
C MET A 93 0.10 -12.50 15.71
N ILE A 94 0.79 -11.72 14.87
CA ILE A 94 1.52 -10.52 15.31
C ILE A 94 0.57 -9.52 15.94
N LEU A 95 -0.58 -9.25 15.32
CA LEU A 95 -1.56 -8.30 15.85
C LEU A 95 -2.04 -8.75 17.24
N LYS A 96 -2.41 -10.03 17.38
CA LYS A 96 -2.90 -10.61 18.65
C LYS A 96 -1.86 -10.60 19.77
N THR A 97 -0.58 -10.74 19.42
CA THR A 97 0.52 -10.82 20.40
C THR A 97 1.14 -9.48 20.76
N ARG A 98 1.08 -8.50 19.85
CA ARG A 98 1.76 -7.20 20.01
C ARG A 98 0.82 -6.05 20.35
N ILE A 99 -0.48 -6.20 20.12
CA ILE A 99 -1.46 -5.14 20.33
C ILE A 99 -2.37 -5.53 21.50
N PHE A 100 -2.53 -4.61 22.46
CA PHE A 100 -3.33 -4.82 23.66
C PHE A 100 -4.83 -4.59 23.42
N VAL A 101 -5.40 -5.30 22.44
CA VAL A 101 -6.84 -5.25 22.11
C VAL A 101 -7.40 -6.66 22.01
N LYS A 102 -8.61 -6.87 22.55
CA LYS A 102 -9.23 -8.21 22.61
C LYS A 102 -9.86 -8.58 21.29
N LEU A 103 -10.44 -7.61 20.61
CA LEU A 103 -11.14 -7.79 19.34
C LEU A 103 -10.45 -6.96 18.27
N LEU A 104 -10.37 -7.50 17.05
CA LEU A 104 -9.81 -6.78 15.91
C LEU A 104 -10.60 -5.48 15.64
N ALA A 105 -11.90 -5.46 15.90
CA ALA A 105 -12.77 -4.29 15.77
C ALA A 105 -12.43 -3.14 16.75
N GLU A 106 -11.66 -3.39 17.81
CA GLU A 106 -11.19 -2.34 18.73
C GLU A 106 -9.97 -1.58 18.16
N MET A 107 -9.36 -2.07 17.09
CA MET A 107 -8.25 -1.39 16.41
C MET A 107 -8.77 -0.23 15.53
N PRO A 108 -7.95 0.81 15.32
CA PRO A 108 -8.25 1.82 14.31
C PRO A 108 -8.47 1.19 12.94
N LEU A 109 -9.67 1.35 12.37
CA LEU A 109 -10.04 0.75 11.07
C LEU A 109 -9.12 1.21 9.92
N THR A 110 -8.56 2.41 10.03
CA THR A 110 -7.58 2.95 9.10
C THR A 110 -6.25 2.19 9.12
N ASP A 111 -5.83 1.68 10.28
CA ASP A 111 -4.62 0.87 10.41
C ASP A 111 -4.85 -0.55 9.89
N ILE A 112 -6.03 -1.13 10.18
CA ILE A 112 -6.44 -2.40 9.59
C ILE A 112 -6.48 -2.30 8.06
N ARG A 113 -7.08 -1.23 7.52
CA ARG A 113 -7.06 -0.94 6.09
C ARG A 113 -5.63 -0.94 5.57
N ARG A 114 -4.73 -0.16 6.16
CA ARG A 114 -3.31 -0.09 5.76
C ARG A 114 -2.63 -1.46 5.77
N ILE A 115 -2.89 -2.29 6.77
CA ILE A 115 -2.35 -3.66 6.85
C ILE A 115 -2.84 -4.49 5.65
N CYS A 116 -4.14 -4.42 5.32
CA CYS A 116 -4.71 -5.16 4.21
C CYS A 116 -4.06 -4.76 2.88
N TYR A 117 -3.89 -3.46 2.62
CA TYR A 117 -3.19 -2.99 1.41
C TYR A 117 -1.72 -3.43 1.36
N ARG A 118 -1.00 -3.40 2.48
CA ARG A 118 0.40 -3.90 2.53
C ARG A 118 0.53 -5.40 2.23
N ILE A 119 -0.50 -6.18 2.53
CA ILE A 119 -0.56 -7.60 2.15
C ILE A 119 -0.89 -7.70 0.65
N ALA A 120 -1.87 -6.93 0.16
CA ALA A 120 -2.26 -6.89 -1.24
C ALA A 120 -1.07 -6.54 -2.16
N ASP A 121 -0.23 -5.60 -1.76
CA ASP A 121 0.97 -5.17 -2.51
C ASP A 121 1.97 -6.31 -2.78
N LYS A 122 1.98 -7.36 -1.95
CA LYS A 122 2.84 -8.54 -2.15
C LYS A 122 2.24 -9.57 -3.12
N TYR A 123 0.94 -9.46 -3.38
CA TYR A 123 0.16 -10.35 -4.24
C TYR A 123 -0.63 -9.51 -5.23
N ASP A 124 0.03 -8.54 -5.84
CA ASP A 124 -0.55 -7.51 -6.70
C ASP A 124 -1.51 -8.08 -7.77
N SER A 125 -1.08 -9.13 -8.46
CA SER A 125 -1.85 -9.85 -9.48
C SER A 125 -3.16 -10.46 -8.99
N LEU A 126 -3.33 -10.67 -7.68
CA LEU A 126 -4.57 -11.15 -7.08
C LEU A 126 -5.53 -10.02 -6.72
N PHE A 127 -5.00 -8.86 -6.32
CA PHE A 127 -5.76 -7.80 -5.66
C PHE A 127 -5.90 -6.51 -6.46
N TYR A 128 -5.12 -6.33 -7.53
CA TYR A 128 -5.21 -5.16 -8.39
C TYR A 128 -5.50 -5.57 -9.84
N VAL A 129 -6.16 -4.68 -10.57
CA VAL A 129 -6.42 -4.81 -12.01
C VAL A 129 -5.78 -3.62 -12.70
N PRO A 130 -5.03 -3.83 -13.81
CA PRO A 130 -4.52 -2.73 -14.59
C PRO A 130 -5.68 -1.98 -15.25
N VAL A 131 -5.70 -0.67 -15.09
CA VAL A 131 -6.65 0.22 -15.75
C VAL A 131 -5.88 1.09 -16.73
N LYS A 132 -6.45 1.27 -17.91
CA LYS A 132 -5.90 2.20 -18.89
C LYS A 132 -6.10 3.60 -18.31
N ALA A 133 -5.03 4.37 -18.20
CA ALA A 133 -5.12 5.78 -17.86
C ALA A 133 -6.05 6.44 -18.89
N GLU A 134 -7.19 6.96 -18.44
CA GLU A 134 -8.10 7.71 -19.30
C GLU A 134 -7.47 9.08 -19.58
N GLY A 135 -6.89 9.27 -20.77
CA GLY A 135 -6.53 10.61 -21.24
C GLY A 135 -5.22 10.80 -22.02
N GLU A 136 -4.39 9.78 -22.23
CA GLU A 136 -3.11 9.96 -22.95
C GLU A 136 -3.04 9.06 -24.20
N ASP A 137 -3.72 9.52 -25.25
CA ASP A 137 -3.27 9.23 -26.62
C ASP A 137 -1.93 9.96 -26.84
N GLU A 138 -0.98 9.28 -27.49
CA GLU A 138 0.26 9.81 -28.07
C GLU A 138 1.51 9.97 -27.20
N ASP A 139 1.95 8.93 -26.48
CA ASP A 139 3.40 8.74 -26.32
C ASP A 139 3.80 7.27 -26.30
N ALA A 140 4.62 6.88 -27.28
CA ALA A 140 5.09 5.50 -27.50
C ALA A 140 6.00 4.95 -26.37
N ASN A 141 6.18 5.71 -25.29
CA ASN A 141 6.88 5.31 -24.07
C ASN A 141 5.94 4.89 -22.92
N LEU A 142 4.61 4.99 -23.08
CA LEU A 142 3.60 4.71 -22.03
C LEU A 142 3.29 3.22 -21.78
N ALA A 143 3.98 2.28 -22.44
CA ALA A 143 3.77 0.84 -22.24
C ALA A 143 4.03 0.33 -20.80
N LEU A 144 4.40 1.21 -19.86
CA LEU A 144 4.76 0.91 -18.47
C LEU A 144 3.94 1.68 -17.43
N CYS A 145 2.98 2.54 -17.81
CA CYS A 145 2.19 3.33 -16.87
C CYS A 145 0.76 2.78 -16.77
N PHE A 146 0.60 1.62 -16.14
CA PHE A 146 -0.72 1.18 -15.67
C PHE A 146 -1.04 1.87 -14.36
N GLU A 147 -2.21 2.50 -14.29
CA GLU A 147 -2.84 2.79 -13.00
C GLU A 147 -3.49 1.49 -12.49
N TRP A 148 -3.20 1.12 -11.26
CA TRP A 148 -3.73 -0.10 -10.65
C TRP A 148 -4.96 0.26 -9.83
N ASN A 149 -6.12 -0.27 -10.22
CA ASN A 149 -7.34 -0.17 -9.41
C ASN A 149 -7.49 -1.41 -8.53
N ASP A 150 -7.98 -1.19 -7.30
CA ASP A 150 -8.33 -2.24 -6.37
C ASP A 150 -9.39 -3.16 -6.99
N ARG A 151 -9.10 -4.46 -7.03
CA ARG A 151 -10.08 -5.47 -7.43
C ARG A 151 -11.18 -5.66 -6.40
N PHE A 152 -10.88 -5.34 -5.14
CA PHE A 152 -11.79 -5.50 -4.01
C PHE A 152 -11.78 -4.23 -3.16
N ASN A 153 -12.94 -3.60 -3.02
CA ASN A 153 -13.10 -2.43 -2.15
C ASN A 153 -12.57 -2.73 -0.74
N CYS A 154 -11.68 -1.87 -0.26
CA CYS A 154 -11.05 -1.99 1.06
C CYS A 154 -10.31 -3.32 1.32
N MET A 155 -9.93 -4.07 0.27
CA MET A 155 -9.24 -5.35 0.41
C MET A 155 -9.99 -6.35 1.31
N TRP A 156 -11.31 -6.38 1.20
CA TRP A 156 -12.17 -7.17 2.08
C TRP A 156 -11.83 -8.68 2.18
N PRO A 157 -11.28 -9.36 1.14
CA PRO A 157 -10.91 -10.77 1.31
C PRO A 157 -9.78 -10.94 2.32
N ILE A 158 -8.82 -10.00 2.33
CA ILE A 158 -7.72 -9.99 3.31
C ILE A 158 -8.27 -9.66 4.69
N LEU A 159 -9.14 -8.67 4.79
CA LEU A 159 -9.81 -8.31 6.04
C LEU A 159 -10.55 -9.50 6.66
N SER A 160 -11.33 -10.21 5.85
CA SER A 160 -12.11 -11.37 6.29
C SER A 160 -11.20 -12.48 6.82
N LEU A 161 -10.11 -12.78 6.11
CA LEU A 161 -9.11 -13.76 6.59
C LEU A 161 -8.40 -13.29 7.86
N ILE A 162 -7.97 -12.02 7.96
CA ILE A 162 -7.36 -11.52 9.20
C ILE A 162 -8.35 -11.65 10.35
N SER A 163 -9.62 -11.29 10.16
CA SER A 163 -10.67 -11.42 11.18
C SER A 163 -10.84 -12.88 11.62
N ARG A 164 -10.89 -13.82 10.67
CA ARG A 164 -10.99 -15.27 10.92
C ARG A 164 -9.83 -15.78 11.76
N GLU A 165 -8.60 -15.44 11.38
CA GLU A 165 -7.38 -15.92 12.05
C GLU A 165 -7.06 -15.15 13.36
N TYR A 166 -7.70 -14.00 13.59
CA TYR A 166 -7.52 -13.20 14.82
C TYR A 166 -8.34 -13.77 16.00
N LYS A 167 -9.50 -14.38 15.73
CA LYS A 167 -10.34 -15.06 16.75
C LYS A 167 -9.50 -16.06 17.56
#